data_AF-A0A847VYI9-F1
#
_entry.id   AF-A0A847VYI9-F1
#
_cell.length_a   1.000
_cell.length_b   1.000
_cell.length_c   1.000
_cell.angle_alpha   90.00
_cell.angle_beta   90.00
_cell.angle_gamma   90.00
#
_symmetry.space_group_name_H-M   'P 1'
#
loop_
_entity.id
_entity.type
_entity.pdbx_description
1 polymer ?
#
loop_
_entity_poly.entity_id
_entity_poly.type
_entity_poly.pdbx_seq_one_letter_code
_entity_poly.pdbx_strand_id
1 'polypeptide(L)'
;MAKFFRHKNGIGWLKITWLELAKYSGNMAPICDEFLKDLIGFSNVVLIPILNEAYCPECGKKVLERTKSYPEDKPIEERREKFWLNYFGIKEVK
;
A
#
# COMPACT_ATOMS: atom_id res chain seq x y z
N MET A 1 1.26 -0.67 13.15
CA MET A 1 0.25 0.40 13.09
C MET A 1 0.41 1.07 11.75
N ALA A 2 -0.52 0.75 10.86
CA ALA A 2 -0.58 1.30 9.52
C ALA A 2 -0.57 2.84 9.54
N LYS A 3 0.18 3.43 8.61
CA LYS A 3 0.24 4.88 8.40
C LYS A 3 0.05 5.18 6.93
N PHE A 4 -0.76 6.19 6.63
CA PHE A 4 -1.00 6.66 5.28
C PHE A 4 -0.09 7.83 4.93
N PHE A 5 0.38 7.87 3.69
CA PHE A 5 1.24 8.90 3.15
C PHE A 5 0.83 9.22 1.71
N ARG A 6 1.19 10.42 1.26
CA ARG A 6 1.01 10.87 -0.11
C ARG A 6 2.41 11.03 -0.74
N HIS A 7 2.65 10.41 -1.89
CA HIS A 7 3.90 10.62 -2.63
C HIS A 7 3.84 11.91 -3.44
N LYS A 8 5.01 12.42 -3.88
CA LYS A 8 5.12 13.68 -4.64
C LYS A 8 4.36 13.69 -5.98
N ASN A 9 4.05 12.51 -6.52
CA ASN A 9 3.23 12.33 -7.73
C ASN A 9 1.72 12.23 -7.44
N GLY A 10 1.30 12.45 -6.19
CA GLY A 10 -0.10 12.38 -5.76
C GLY A 10 -0.59 11.00 -5.35
N ILE A 11 0.17 9.94 -5.58
CA ILE A 11 -0.25 8.57 -5.24
C ILE A 11 -0.24 8.36 -3.72
N GLY A 12 -1.37 7.94 -3.17
CA GLY A 12 -1.45 7.49 -1.78
C GLY A 12 -0.79 6.14 -1.60
N TRP A 13 -0.17 5.93 -0.45
CA TRP A 13 0.40 4.64 -0.06
C TRP A 13 0.35 4.46 1.45
N LEU A 14 0.35 3.20 1.89
CA LEU A 14 0.38 2.85 3.29
C LEU A 14 1.70 2.17 3.65
N LYS A 15 2.25 2.58 4.77
CA LYS A 15 3.26 1.82 5.50
C LYS A 15 2.55 0.90 6.48
N ILE A 16 2.62 -0.40 6.25
CA ILE A 16 2.04 -1.44 7.12
C ILE A 16 3.11 -2.45 7.53
N THR A 17 2.79 -3.36 8.43
CA THR A 17 3.59 -4.54 8.77
C THR A 17 3.14 -5.75 7.96
N TRP A 18 4.01 -6.76 7.83
CA TRP A 18 3.65 -8.03 7.20
C TRP A 18 2.47 -8.72 7.90
N LEU A 19 2.36 -8.61 9.22
CA LEU A 19 1.23 -9.15 9.99
C LEU A 19 -0.09 -8.44 9.68
N GLU A 20 -0.07 -7.11 9.51
CA GLU A 20 -1.24 -6.35 9.10
C GLU A 20 -1.72 -6.79 7.70
N LEU A 21 -0.80 -7.04 6.78
CA LEU A 21 -1.10 -7.56 5.45
C LEU A 21 -1.61 -9.02 5.48
N ALA A 22 -0.98 -9.88 6.28
CA ALA A 22 -1.37 -11.27 6.44
C ALA A 22 -2.77 -11.39 7.04
N LYS A 23 -3.07 -10.58 8.06
CA LYS A 23 -4.40 -10.53 8.70
C LYS A 23 -5.49 -10.10 7.72
N TYR A 24 -5.18 -9.15 6.84
CA TYR A 24 -6.11 -8.71 5.81
C TYR A 24 -6.34 -9.79 4.74
N SER A 25 -5.26 -10.34 4.18
CA SER A 25 -5.33 -11.24 3.02
C SER A 25 -5.71 -12.68 3.38
N GLY A 26 -5.59 -13.07 4.66
CA GLY A 26 -5.67 -14.47 5.09
C GLY A 26 -4.46 -15.30 4.68
N ASN A 27 -3.47 -14.71 4.02
CA ASN A 27 -2.23 -15.37 3.63
C ASN A 27 -1.13 -15.09 4.66
N MET A 28 -0.70 -16.12 5.38
CA MET A 28 0.36 -16.02 6.39
C MET A 28 1.78 -15.88 5.82
N ALA A 29 1.95 -16.07 4.51
CA ALA A 29 3.19 -15.82 3.79
C ALA A 29 2.92 -14.84 2.64
N PRO A 30 2.59 -13.56 2.93
CA PRO A 30 2.40 -12.57 1.89
C PRO A 30 3.70 -12.37 1.13
N ILE A 31 3.61 -12.22 -0.19
CA ILE A 31 4.76 -12.01 -1.08
C ILE A 31 4.79 -10.56 -1.56
N CYS A 32 5.96 -10.10 -1.98
CA CYS A 32 6.08 -8.84 -2.68
C CYS A 32 5.68 -8.99 -4.15
N ASP A 33 4.83 -8.10 -4.64
CA ASP A 33 4.34 -8.12 -6.02
C ASP A 33 5.43 -7.78 -7.07
N GLU A 34 6.61 -7.29 -6.66
CA GLU A 34 7.72 -6.97 -7.59
C GLU A 34 8.80 -8.07 -7.65
N PHE A 35 9.31 -8.54 -6.51
CA PHE A 35 10.43 -9.51 -6.47
C PHE A 35 10.02 -10.94 -6.07
N LEU A 36 8.73 -11.16 -5.80
CA LEU A 36 8.11 -12.47 -5.61
C LEU A 36 8.70 -13.33 -4.48
N LYS A 37 9.35 -12.73 -3.47
CA LYS A 37 9.66 -13.44 -2.21
C LYS A 37 8.79 -12.94 -1.08
N ASP A 38 8.81 -13.70 0.01
CA ASP A 38 8.00 -13.46 1.19
C ASP A 38 8.36 -12.12 1.86
N LEU A 39 7.33 -11.55 2.49
CA LEU A 39 7.41 -10.34 3.28
C LEU A 39 7.43 -10.67 4.79
N ILE A 40 7.64 -11.93 5.17
CA ILE A 40 7.61 -12.32 6.59
C ILE A 40 8.72 -11.57 7.34
N GLY A 41 8.36 -11.01 8.50
CA GLY A 41 9.28 -10.23 9.32
C GLY A 41 9.41 -8.75 8.91
N PHE A 42 8.87 -8.33 7.77
CA PHE A 42 8.94 -6.91 7.37
C PHE A 42 8.04 -6.04 8.25
N SER A 43 8.65 -5.10 8.98
CA SER A 43 7.95 -4.05 9.74
C SER A 43 7.53 -2.86 8.88
N ASN A 44 7.95 -2.85 7.61
CA ASN A 44 7.64 -1.83 6.62
C ASN A 44 7.34 -2.49 5.28
N VAL A 45 6.07 -2.76 5.05
CA VAL A 45 5.51 -3.14 3.76
C VAL A 45 4.85 -1.90 3.18
N VAL A 46 5.15 -1.62 1.91
CA VAL A 46 4.57 -0.52 1.16
C VAL A 46 3.36 -1.07 0.42
N LEU A 47 2.16 -0.70 0.85
CA LEU A 47 0.92 -1.02 0.18
C LEU A 47 0.49 0.17 -0.67
N ILE A 48 0.26 -0.05 -1.97
CA ILE A 48 -0.16 1.00 -2.91
C ILE A 48 -1.63 0.75 -3.30
N PRO A 49 -2.60 1.47 -2.71
CA PRO A 49 -4.02 1.26 -2.92
C PRO A 49 -4.45 1.25 -4.38
N ILE A 50 -3.97 2.19 -5.21
CA ILE A 50 -4.38 2.28 -6.61
C ILE A 50 -3.99 1.03 -7.41
N LEU A 51 -2.90 0.35 -7.04
CA LEU A 51 -2.49 -0.92 -7.64
C LEU A 51 -3.15 -2.11 -6.94
N ASN A 52 -3.55 -1.96 -5.68
CA ASN A 52 -3.96 -3.05 -4.79
C ASN A 52 -2.83 -4.09 -4.60
N GLU A 53 -1.60 -3.60 -4.56
CA GLU A 53 -0.36 -4.38 -4.50
C GLU A 53 0.48 -3.96 -3.29
N ALA A 54 1.24 -4.90 -2.76
CA ALA A 54 2.10 -4.74 -1.59
C ALA A 54 3.55 -5.13 -1.89
N TYR A 55 4.48 -4.33 -1.38
CA TYR A 55 5.89 -4.43 -1.70
C TYR A 55 6.78 -4.36 -0.46
N CYS A 56 7.99 -4.90 -0.56
CA CYS A 56 9.05 -4.55 0.38
C CYS A 56 9.42 -3.06 0.24
N PRO A 57 10.16 -2.47 1.20
CA PRO A 57 10.52 -1.05 1.17
C PRO A 57 11.20 -0.61 -0.12
N GLU A 58 12.14 -1.41 -0.63
CA GLU A 58 12.93 -1.06 -1.80
C GLU A 58 12.10 -1.09 -3.08
N CYS A 59 11.32 -2.15 -3.28
CA CYS A 59 10.43 -2.29 -4.43
C CYS A 59 9.33 -1.24 -4.40
N GLY A 60 8.69 -1.03 -3.24
CA GLY A 60 7.64 -0.03 -3.09
C GLY A 60 8.11 1.38 -3.44
N LYS A 61 9.34 1.75 -3.08
CA LYS A 61 9.93 3.03 -3.49
C LYS A 61 10.05 3.15 -5.01
N LYS A 62 10.61 2.12 -5.68
CA LYS A 62 10.77 2.10 -7.15
C LYS A 62 9.42 2.15 -7.87
N VAL A 63 8.43 1.41 -7.35
CA VAL A 63 7.08 1.40 -7.90
C VAL A 63 6.45 2.79 -7.75
N LEU A 64 6.49 3.39 -6.55
CA LEU A 64 5.96 4.74 -6.32
C LEU A 64 6.57 5.79 -7.24
N GLU A 65 7.87 5.70 -7.53
CA GLU A 65 8.57 6.63 -8.43
C GLU A 65 8.09 6.51 -9.90
N ARG A 66 7.67 5.32 -10.34
CA ARG A 66 7.20 5.08 -11.72
C ARG A 66 5.68 5.11 -11.88
N THR A 67 4.91 4.93 -10.82
CA THR A 67 3.44 5.01 -10.86
C THR A 67 3.00 6.42 -11.23
N LYS A 68 1.98 6.52 -12.09
CA LYS A 68 1.39 7.79 -12.52
C LYS A 68 -0.05 7.87 -12.03
N SER A 69 -0.47 9.07 -11.65
CA SER A 69 -1.88 9.36 -11.41
C SER A 69 -2.51 9.79 -12.73
N TYR A 70 -3.60 9.12 -13.10
CA TYR A 70 -4.37 9.42 -14.29
C TYR A 70 -5.72 10.02 -13.87
N PRO A 71 -6.21 11.10 -14.50
CA PRO A 71 -7.50 11.70 -14.17
C PRO A 71 -8.66 10.70 -14.22
N GLU A 72 -8.64 9.78 -15.18
CA GLU A 72 -9.62 8.70 -15.34
C GLU A 72 -9.65 7.70 -14.16
N ASP A 73 -8.51 7.54 -13.47
CA ASP A 73 -8.38 6.63 -12.33
C ASP A 73 -8.76 7.26 -10.99
N LYS A 74 -9.03 8.57 -10.94
CA LYS A 74 -9.34 9.30 -9.70
C LYS A 74 -10.45 8.66 -8.86
N PRO A 75 -11.60 8.25 -9.43
CA PRO A 75 -12.64 7.59 -8.65
C PRO A 75 -12.19 6.25 -8.03
N ILE A 76 -11.29 5.53 -8.72
CA ILE A 76 -10.75 4.25 -8.25
C ILE A 76 -9.72 4.51 -7.13
N GLU A 77 -8.84 5.48 -7.32
CA GLU A 77 -7.85 5.93 -6.34
C GLU A 77 -8.53 6.28 -5.00
N GLU A 78 -9.49 7.21 -5.03
CA GLU A 78 -10.23 7.64 -3.84
C GLU A 78 -10.97 6.49 -3.15
N ARG A 79 -11.63 5.63 -3.93
CA ARG A 79 -12.36 4.48 -3.39
C ARG A 79 -11.43 3.50 -2.69
N ARG A 80 -10.28 3.16 -3.31
CA ARG A 80 -9.32 2.19 -2.76
C ARG A 80 -8.59 2.77 -1.55
N GLU A 81 -8.23 4.04 -1.57
CA GLU A 81 -7.65 4.72 -0.41
C GLU A 81 -8.62 4.74 0.77
N LYS A 82 -9.87 5.16 0.54
CA LYS A 82 -10.90 5.18 1.58
C LYS A 82 -11.13 3.81 2.20
N PHE A 83 -11.10 2.75 1.40
CA PHE A 83 -11.20 1.38 1.91
C PHE A 83 -10.10 1.08 2.92
N TRP A 84 -8.83 1.32 2.57
CA TRP A 84 -7.70 1.03 3.44
C TRP A 84 -7.64 1.92 4.68
N LEU A 85 -7.97 3.21 4.53
CA LEU A 85 -8.09 4.14 5.66
C LEU A 85 -9.14 3.64 6.65
N ASN A 86 -10.31 3.22 6.18
CA ASN A 86 -11.36 2.65 7.03
C ASN A 86 -10.94 1.34 7.68
N TYR A 87 -10.33 0.42 6.92
CA TYR A 87 -9.89 -0.88 7.42
C TYR A 87 -8.88 -0.74 8.57
N PHE A 88 -7.94 0.21 8.44
CA PHE A 88 -6.93 0.47 9.46
C PHE A 88 -7.34 1.50 10.52
N GLY A 89 -8.54 2.07 10.43
CA GLY A 89 -9.00 3.12 11.35
C GLY A 89 -8.18 4.41 11.29
N ILE A 90 -7.56 4.71 10.13
CA ILE A 90 -6.75 5.90 9.93
C ILE A 90 -7.67 7.06 9.54
N LYS A 91 -7.71 8.09 10.38
CA LYS A 91 -8.35 9.36 10.03
C LYS A 91 -7.40 10.14 9.12
N GLU A 92 -7.87 10.51 7.94
CA GLU A 92 -7.11 11.39 7.06
C GLU A 92 -6.92 12.73 7.77
N VAL A 93 -5.67 13.07 8.10
CA VAL A 93 -5.34 14.42 8.57
C VAL A 93 -5.32 15.28 7.32
N LYS A 94 -6.43 15.97 7.08
CA LYS A 94 -6.55 16.99 6.02
C LYS A 94 -5.55 18.11 6.25
#